data_AF-A0A945GUI9-F1
#
_entry.id   AF-A0A945GUI9-F1
#
_cell.length_a   1.000
_cell.length_b   1.000
_cell.length_c   1.000
_cell.angle_alpha   90.00
_cell.angle_beta   90.00
_cell.angle_gamma   90.00
#
_symmetry.space_group_name_H-M   'P 1'
#
loop_
_entity.id
_entity.type
_entity.pdbx_description
1 polymer ?
#
loop_
_entity_poly.entity_id
_entity_poly.type
_entity_poly.pdbx_seq_one_letter_code
_entity_poly.pdbx_strand_id
1 'polypeptide(L)'
;MRIKTNQEQLAIAFATLEHNESFQEINSILKQGGQPHDMVKTMAMYPPLLEAMETLGDAVYPGGSLPRELKELIILQSSINNSCQFCTNSHIDIARGLGISEDPVKMLQDTKNLKPEFACAIAYLNAIFKDS
;
A
#
# COMPACT_ATOMS: atom_id res chain seq x y z
N MET A 1 -8.96 -18.02 2.03
CA MET A 1 -9.33 -18.34 0.64
C MET A 1 -8.14 -18.01 -0.24
N ARG A 2 -7.49 -18.98 -0.90
CA ARG A 2 -6.41 -18.68 -1.85
C ARG A 2 -7.03 -18.48 -3.22
N ILE A 3 -6.86 -17.29 -3.79
CA ILE A 3 -7.36 -16.96 -5.12
C ILE A 3 -6.60 -17.82 -6.13
N LYS A 4 -7.34 -18.56 -6.97
CA LYS A 4 -6.73 -19.32 -8.07
C LYS A 4 -6.41 -18.34 -9.18
N THR A 5 -5.13 -18.24 -9.52
CA THR A 5 -4.67 -17.35 -10.59
C THR A 5 -4.05 -18.15 -11.73
N ASN A 6 -4.29 -17.72 -12.96
CA ASN A 6 -3.57 -18.22 -14.13
C ASN A 6 -2.26 -17.42 -14.29
N GLN A 7 -1.11 -18.09 -14.29
CA GLN A 7 0.20 -17.45 -14.43
C GLN A 7 0.37 -16.72 -15.77
N GLU A 8 -0.18 -17.27 -16.85
CA GLU A 8 -0.11 -16.65 -18.19
C GLU A 8 -0.91 -15.35 -18.22
N GLN A 9 -2.11 -15.36 -17.63
CA GLN A 9 -2.96 -14.17 -17.51
C GLN A 9 -2.28 -13.08 -16.67
N LEU A 10 -1.67 -13.45 -15.55
CA LEU A 10 -0.93 -12.52 -14.71
C LEU A 10 0.26 -11.92 -15.48
N ALA A 11 1.02 -12.73 -16.22
CA ALA A 11 2.14 -12.23 -17.01
C ALA A 11 1.70 -11.20 -18.06
N ILE A 12 0.57 -11.45 -18.76
CA ILE A 12 0.01 -10.50 -19.72
C ILE A 12 -0.40 -9.21 -19.01
N ALA A 13 -1.11 -9.30 -17.89
CA ALA A 13 -1.54 -8.12 -17.13
C ALA A 13 -0.35 -7.28 -16.65
N PHE A 14 0.70 -7.92 -16.09
CA PHE A 14 1.89 -7.19 -15.63
C PHE A 14 2.75 -6.64 -16.76
N ALA A 15 2.75 -7.26 -17.94
CA ALA A 15 3.46 -6.72 -19.10
C ALA A 15 2.92 -5.35 -19.52
N THR A 16 1.62 -5.10 -19.37
CA THR A 16 1.02 -3.78 -19.66
C THR A 16 1.52 -2.67 -18.73
N LEU A 17 2.05 -3.03 -17.56
CA LEU A 17 2.52 -2.11 -16.53
C LEU A 17 4.04 -2.06 -16.39
N GLU A 18 4.80 -2.66 -17.30
CA GLU A 18 6.27 -2.79 -17.15
C GLU A 18 6.97 -1.43 -16.95
N HIS A 19 6.46 -0.39 -17.59
CA HIS A 19 7.04 0.95 -17.59
C HIS A 19 6.41 1.90 -16.57
N ASN A 20 5.38 1.48 -15.84
CA ASN A 20 4.73 2.36 -14.88
C ASN A 20 5.58 2.53 -13.61
N GLU A 21 5.75 3.78 -13.15
CA GLU A 21 6.57 4.11 -11.99
C GLU A 21 6.01 3.56 -10.68
N SER A 22 4.69 3.65 -10.49
CA SER A 22 3.99 3.14 -9.31
C SER A 22 4.08 1.62 -9.15
N PHE A 23 4.33 0.88 -10.24
CA PHE A 23 4.48 -0.57 -10.24
C PHE A 23 5.93 -1.06 -10.33
N GLN A 24 6.93 -0.18 -10.32
CA GLN A 24 8.34 -0.56 -10.44
C GLN A 24 8.79 -1.60 -9.39
N GLU A 25 8.35 -1.45 -8.15
CA GLU A 25 8.69 -2.39 -7.07
C GLU A 25 8.15 -3.79 -7.36
N ILE A 26 6.90 -3.86 -7.82
CA ILE A 26 6.24 -5.12 -8.16
C ILE A 26 6.89 -5.75 -9.38
N ASN A 27 7.21 -4.95 -10.40
CA ASN A 27 7.93 -5.41 -11.58
C ASN A 27 9.33 -5.94 -11.21
N SER A 28 10.02 -5.30 -10.28
CA SER A 28 11.31 -5.77 -9.77
C SER A 28 11.18 -7.11 -9.04
N ILE A 29 10.18 -7.25 -8.17
CA ILE A 29 9.87 -8.52 -7.47
C ILE A 29 9.59 -9.64 -8.47
N LEU A 30 8.77 -9.37 -9.49
CA LEU A 30 8.44 -10.33 -10.54
C LEU A 30 9.66 -10.75 -11.36
N LYS A 31 10.52 -9.79 -11.75
CA LYS A 31 11.77 -10.06 -12.49
C LYS A 31 12.74 -10.93 -11.69
N GLN A 32 12.70 -10.86 -10.36
CA GLN A 32 13.50 -11.70 -9.46
C GLN A 32 12.85 -13.06 -9.16
N GLY A 33 11.73 -13.40 -9.79
CA GLY A 33 11.00 -14.65 -9.55
C GLY A 33 10.17 -14.65 -8.25
N GLY A 34 10.01 -13.49 -7.61
CA GLY A 34 9.15 -13.30 -6.46
C GLY A 34 7.66 -13.34 -6.79
N GLN A 35 6.82 -13.01 -5.82
CA GLN A 35 5.37 -12.95 -5.99
C GLN A 35 4.85 -11.55 -5.67
N PRO A 36 3.91 -11.02 -6.47
CA PRO A 36 3.28 -9.74 -6.17
C PRO A 36 2.37 -9.88 -4.94
N HIS A 37 2.10 -8.76 -4.27
CA HIS A 37 1.14 -8.71 -3.17
C HIS A 37 -0.24 -9.21 -3.60
N ASP A 38 -0.97 -9.86 -2.68
CA ASP A 38 -2.25 -10.51 -2.97
C ASP A 38 -3.30 -9.57 -3.58
N MET A 39 -3.35 -8.30 -3.15
CA MET A 39 -4.26 -7.30 -3.75
C MET A 39 -3.96 -7.06 -5.22
N VAL A 40 -2.68 -6.86 -5.56
CA VAL A 40 -2.27 -6.59 -6.94
C VAL A 40 -2.48 -7.82 -7.81
N LYS A 41 -2.17 -9.00 -7.27
CA LYS A 41 -2.47 -10.28 -7.91
C LYS A 41 -3.96 -10.46 -8.20
N THR A 42 -4.81 -10.01 -7.28
CA THR A 42 -6.28 -10.05 -7.43
C THR A 42 -6.74 -9.10 -8.53
N MET A 43 -6.25 -7.86 -8.52
CA MET A 43 -6.58 -6.84 -9.52
C MET A 43 -6.12 -7.26 -10.93
N ALA A 44 -4.96 -7.91 -11.04
CA ALA A 44 -4.43 -8.43 -12.30
C ALA A 44 -5.30 -9.53 -12.94
N MET A 45 -6.28 -10.10 -12.22
CA MET A 45 -7.28 -10.98 -12.83
C MET A 45 -8.28 -10.22 -13.72
N TYR A 46 -8.35 -8.90 -13.62
CA TYR A 46 -9.17 -8.04 -14.48
C TYR A 46 -8.34 -6.80 -14.89
N PRO A 47 -7.64 -6.86 -16.04
CA PRO A 47 -6.67 -5.83 -16.43
C PRO A 47 -7.16 -4.37 -16.36
N PRO A 48 -8.41 -4.03 -16.76
CA PRO A 48 -8.89 -2.65 -16.63
C PRO A 48 -8.91 -2.13 -15.18
N LEU A 49 -9.13 -3.00 -14.18
CA LEU A 49 -9.04 -2.59 -12.77
C LEU A 49 -7.59 -2.37 -12.34
N LEU A 50 -6.66 -3.17 -12.86
CA LEU A 50 -5.23 -3.01 -12.59
C LEU A 50 -4.71 -1.67 -13.18
N GLU A 51 -5.10 -1.34 -14.40
CA GLU A 51 -4.81 -0.04 -15.05
C GLU A 51 -5.45 1.16 -14.31
N ALA A 52 -6.68 1.00 -13.78
CA ALA A 52 -7.28 2.04 -12.96
C ALA A 52 -6.50 2.26 -11.64
N MET A 53 -6.01 1.18 -11.04
CA MET A 53 -5.19 1.23 -9.83
C MET A 53 -3.83 1.88 -10.09
N GLU A 54 -3.26 1.70 -11.28
CA GLU A 54 -2.09 2.43 -11.77
C GLU A 54 -2.28 3.94 -11.72
N THR A 55 -3.36 4.43 -12.34
CA THR A 55 -3.67 5.86 -12.36
C THR A 55 -3.82 6.42 -10.95
N LEU A 56 -4.46 5.65 -10.05
CA LEU A 56 -4.56 6.02 -8.64
C LEU A 56 -3.19 6.01 -7.95
N GLY A 57 -2.33 5.06 -8.30
CA GLY A 57 -1.02 4.91 -7.70
C GLY A 57 -0.09 6.08 -8.01
N ASP A 58 -0.11 6.56 -9.27
CA ASP A 58 0.69 7.72 -9.70
C ASP A 58 0.24 9.00 -8.99
N ALA A 59 -1.05 9.13 -8.72
CA ALA A 59 -1.62 10.30 -8.05
C ALA A 59 -1.46 10.27 -6.52
N VAL A 60 -1.52 9.09 -5.90
CA VAL A 60 -1.71 8.96 -4.44
C VAL A 60 -0.67 8.08 -3.76
N TYR A 61 -0.44 6.86 -4.25
CA TYR A 61 0.49 5.90 -3.64
C TYR A 61 1.08 4.90 -4.64
N PRO A 62 2.41 4.85 -4.85
CA PRO A 62 3.43 5.60 -4.12
C PRO A 62 3.58 7.06 -4.58
N GLY A 63 3.05 7.44 -5.75
CA GLY A 63 3.16 8.78 -6.35
C GLY A 63 2.40 9.87 -5.60
N GLY A 64 2.49 11.14 -6.03
CA GLY A 64 1.93 12.29 -5.31
C GLY A 64 2.87 12.89 -4.25
N SER A 65 2.52 14.07 -3.72
CA SER A 65 3.48 14.98 -3.05
C SER A 65 3.89 14.63 -1.62
N LEU A 66 3.11 13.82 -0.90
CA LEU A 66 3.46 13.43 0.47
C LEU A 66 4.59 12.39 0.48
N PRO A 67 5.48 12.40 1.49
CA PRO A 67 6.47 11.34 1.66
C PRO A 67 5.81 9.96 1.76
N ARG A 68 6.39 8.94 1.12
CA ARG A 68 5.89 7.56 1.16
C ARG A 68 5.76 7.05 2.61
N GLU A 69 6.72 7.40 3.46
CA GLU A 69 6.70 7.09 4.90
C GLU A 69 5.41 7.57 5.58
N LEU A 70 5.02 8.84 5.34
CA LEU A 70 3.80 9.41 5.90
C LEU A 70 2.55 8.71 5.37
N LYS A 71 2.51 8.42 4.06
CA LYS A 71 1.38 7.72 3.44
C LYS A 71 1.16 6.34 4.06
N GLU A 72 2.22 5.58 4.30
CA GLU A 72 2.11 4.27 4.97
C GLU A 72 1.50 4.38 6.36
N LEU A 73 1.93 5.36 7.16
CA LEU A 73 1.38 5.57 8.49
C LEU A 73 -0.11 5.98 8.44
N ILE A 74 -0.49 6.82 7.48
CA ILE A 74 -1.90 7.19 7.23
C ILE A 74 -2.72 5.96 6.83
N ILE A 75 -2.22 5.15 5.90
CA ILE A 75 -2.93 3.94 5.43
C ILE A 75 -3.07 2.93 6.56
N LEU A 76 -2.00 2.71 7.34
CA LEU A 76 -2.02 1.79 8.48
C LEU A 76 -3.00 2.26 9.56
N GLN A 77 -2.98 3.54 9.95
CA GLN A 77 -3.92 4.07 10.93
C GLN A 77 -5.36 3.98 10.43
N SER A 78 -5.62 4.29 9.15
CA SER A 78 -6.94 4.15 8.53
C SER A 78 -7.41 2.68 8.52
N SER A 79 -6.49 1.76 8.26
CA SER A 79 -6.75 0.30 8.30
C SER A 79 -7.14 -0.18 9.69
N ILE A 80 -6.45 0.32 10.73
CA ILE A 80 -6.76 0.05 12.13
C ILE A 80 -8.14 0.61 12.49
N ASN A 81 -8.42 1.87 12.14
CA ASN A 81 -9.71 2.51 12.43
C ASN A 81 -10.89 1.74 11.78
N ASN A 82 -10.69 1.22 10.57
CA ASN A 82 -11.68 0.40 9.86
C ASN A 82 -11.72 -1.06 10.32
N SER A 83 -10.90 -1.48 11.28
CA SER A 83 -10.74 -2.89 11.66
C SER A 83 -10.42 -3.81 10.47
N CYS A 84 -9.74 -3.30 9.43
CA CYS A 84 -9.35 -4.09 8.27
C CYS A 84 -8.11 -4.93 8.61
N GLN A 85 -8.31 -6.20 8.97
CA GLN A 85 -7.22 -7.12 9.30
C GLN A 85 -6.21 -7.29 8.14
N PHE A 86 -6.72 -7.49 6.92
CA PHE A 86 -5.89 -7.68 5.73
C PHE A 86 -4.99 -6.45 5.49
N CYS A 87 -5.59 -5.27 5.43
CA CYS A 87 -4.89 -4.01 5.19
C CYS A 87 -3.86 -3.74 6.30
N THR A 88 -4.24 -3.92 7.55
CA THR A 88 -3.35 -3.70 8.70
C THR A 88 -2.10 -4.57 8.60
N ASN A 89 -2.26 -5.87 8.34
CA ASN A 89 -1.13 -6.78 8.22
C ASN A 89 -0.25 -6.45 7.01
N SER A 90 -0.85 -6.20 5.84
CA SER A 90 -0.11 -5.84 4.63
C SER A 90 0.72 -4.57 4.81
N HIS A 91 0.15 -3.53 5.44
CA HIS A 91 0.86 -2.27 5.64
C HIS A 91 1.86 -2.29 6.79
N ILE A 92 1.73 -3.23 7.76
CA ILE A 92 2.82 -3.54 8.70
C ILE A 92 4.03 -4.11 7.93
N ASP A 93 3.79 -5.09 7.05
CA ASP A 93 4.86 -5.75 6.30
C ASP A 93 5.53 -4.76 5.33
N ILE A 94 4.75 -3.91 4.65
CA ILE A 94 5.29 -2.86 3.78
C ILE A 94 6.10 -1.84 4.58
N ALA A 95 5.58 -1.35 5.71
CA ALA A 95 6.31 -0.37 6.52
C ALA A 95 7.64 -0.92 7.07
N ARG A 96 7.67 -2.21 7.43
CA ARG A 96 8.92 -2.92 7.79
C ARG A 96 9.86 -3.06 6.60
N GLY A 97 9.35 -3.49 5.45
CA GLY A 97 10.13 -3.65 4.22
C GLY A 97 10.76 -2.35 3.72
N LEU A 98 10.08 -1.22 3.95
CA LEU A 98 10.59 0.13 3.65
C LEU A 98 11.53 0.69 4.72
N GLY A 99 11.74 -0.02 5.84
CA GLY A 99 12.59 0.43 6.95
C GLY A 99 12.01 1.60 7.75
N ILE A 100 10.68 1.80 7.71
CA ILE A 100 10.00 2.87 8.44
C ILE A 100 10.02 2.59 9.95
N SER A 101 9.64 1.38 10.34
CA SER A 101 9.64 0.92 11.73
C SER A 101 9.53 -0.61 11.79
N GLU A 102 10.21 -1.21 12.75
CA GLU A 102 10.03 -2.63 13.11
C GLU A 102 8.66 -2.90 13.76
N ASP A 103 8.08 -1.88 14.38
CA ASP A 103 6.74 -1.91 14.97
C ASP A 103 5.98 -0.61 14.63
N PRO A 104 5.40 -0.53 13.42
CA PRO A 104 4.71 0.67 12.97
C PRO A 104 3.40 0.92 13.74
N VAL A 105 2.80 -0.11 14.34
CA VAL A 105 1.61 0.05 15.20
C VAL A 105 1.99 0.77 16.49
N LYS A 106 3.07 0.35 17.15
CA LYS A 106 3.58 1.04 18.35
C LYS A 106 4.01 2.47 18.02
N MET A 107 4.63 2.69 16.86
CA MET A 107 4.99 4.04 16.38
C MET A 107 3.75 4.94 16.27
N LEU A 108 2.63 4.44 15.75
CA LEU A 108 1.36 5.17 15.67
C LEU A 108 0.70 5.41 17.03
N GLN A 109 0.87 4.49 18.00
CA GLN A 109 0.37 4.70 19.36
C GLN A 109 1.16 5.80 20.11
N ASP A 110 2.44 5.94 19.79
CA ASP A 110 3.34 6.94 20.38
C ASP A 110 3.38 8.26 19.58
N THR A 111 2.19 8.83 19.35
CA THR A 111 2.02 10.06 18.54
C THR A 111 2.88 11.25 19.00
N LYS A 112 3.30 11.28 20.27
CA LYS A 112 4.13 12.36 20.84
C LYS A 112 5.56 12.36 20.30
N ASN A 113 6.06 11.20 19.87
CA ASN A 113 7.41 11.04 19.34
C ASN A 113 7.45 11.03 17.80
N LEU A 114 6.31 11.23 17.14
CA LEU A 114 6.27 11.43 15.70
C LEU A 114 6.82 12.82 15.32
N LYS A 115 7.30 12.93 14.08
CA LYS A 115 7.58 14.24 13.46
C LYS A 115 6.31 15.11 13.55
N PRO A 116 6.41 16.44 13.81
CA PRO A 116 5.23 17.29 13.97
C PRO A 116 4.23 17.22 12.81
N GLU A 117 4.73 17.18 11.58
CA GLU A 117 3.93 17.06 10.36
C GLU A 117 3.19 15.70 10.28
N PHE A 118 3.79 14.62 10.79
CA PHE A 118 3.16 13.30 10.81
C PHE A 118 2.09 13.25 11.89
N ALA A 119 2.39 13.75 13.08
CA ALA A 119 1.41 13.86 14.16
C ALA A 119 0.17 14.68 13.73
N CYS A 120 0.38 15.78 13.00
CA CYS A 120 -0.69 16.60 12.45
C CYS A 120 -1.58 15.81 11.46
N ALA A 121 -0.97 15.10 10.52
CA ALA A 121 -1.71 14.29 9.55
C ALA A 121 -2.52 13.16 10.20
N ILE A 122 -1.94 12.47 11.19
CA ILE A 122 -2.65 11.41 11.94
C ILE A 122 -3.78 12.00 12.79
N ALA A 123 -3.59 13.17 13.42
CA ALA A 123 -4.65 13.85 14.14
C ALA A 123 -5.81 14.26 13.20
N TYR A 124 -5.49 14.77 12.01
CA TYR A 124 -6.48 15.10 10.99
C TYR A 124 -7.25 13.85 10.52
N LEU A 125 -6.55 12.75 10.24
CA LEU A 125 -7.17 11.47 9.90
C LEU A 125 -8.14 10.99 10.98
N ASN A 126 -7.71 10.98 12.24
CA ASN A 126 -8.57 10.56 13.34
C ASN A 126 -9.79 11.47 13.54
N ALA A 127 -9.67 12.76 13.22
CA ALA A 127 -10.81 13.67 13.22
C ALA A 127 -11.83 13.32 12.12
N ILE A 128 -11.40 12.88 10.94
CA ILE A 128 -12.31 12.40 9.87
C ILE A 128 -13.12 11.19 10.36
N PHE A 129 -12.47 10.23 11.03
CA PHE A 129 -13.12 9.01 11.51
C PHE A 129 -14.07 9.21 12.69
N LYS A 130 -14.03 10.36 13.37
CA LYS A 130 -14.83 10.61 14.57
C LYS A 130 -16.34 10.58 14.31
N ASP A 131 -16.76 10.96 13.11
CA ASP A 131 -18.17 11.04 12.68
C ASP A 131 -18.50 10.05 11.54
N SER A 132 -17.63 9.06 11.31
CA SER A 132 -17.77 8.04 10.25
C SER A 132 -18.45 6.76 10.73
#